data_AF-A0A1F7BDP6-F1
#
_entry.id   AF-A0A1F7BDP6-F1
#
_cell.length_a   1.000
_cell.length_b   1.000
_cell.length_c   1.000
_cell.angle_alpha   90.00
_cell.angle_beta   90.00
_cell.angle_gamma   90.00
#
_symmetry.space_group_name_H-M   'P 1'
#
loop_
_entity.id
_entity.type
_entity.pdbx_description
1 polymer ?
#
loop_
_entity_poly.entity_id
_entity_poly.type
_entity_poly.pdbx_seq_one_letter_code
_entity_poly.pdbx_strand_id
1 'polypeptide(L)'
;MNIDLYTASGTKKGTLSLPASLFEAPIKKALMHQALIRQQSNRRSAIAHAKTRGEVVGSTKKVYAQKHTGRARRGPIRSPLLRGGGKAFGPRNNANFIKDMPKSMRRAALLSCFSAKAKEGAIIGLESYPDTMKTKDAMGLLKKLPVQIGRRILVVCAEPEKTLHLSTRNIPNVTVVYAAYLNPEDVLVSRHIIFLEAAVKKAEELWGAVKERAPKVSVQKEVIERKPMKPKSPMKPAAKKSSPKAKPQP
;
A
#
# COMPACT_ATOMS: atom_id res chain seq x y z
N MET A 1 9.32 -27.28 -4.62
CA MET A 1 8.98 -27.43 -6.07
C MET A 1 10.17 -27.03 -6.94
N ASN A 2 10.32 -27.59 -8.15
CA ASN A 2 11.39 -27.21 -9.10
C ASN A 2 10.81 -26.50 -10.32
N ILE A 3 11.50 -25.47 -10.81
CA ILE A 3 11.15 -24.76 -12.05
C ILE A 3 12.33 -24.73 -13.01
N ASP A 4 12.05 -24.51 -14.30
CA ASP A 4 13.09 -24.37 -15.31
C ASP A 4 13.83 -23.03 -15.17
N LEU A 5 15.17 -23.10 -15.24
CA LEU A 5 16.07 -21.94 -15.22
C LEU A 5 16.59 -21.66 -16.63
N TYR A 6 16.39 -20.43 -17.10
CA TYR A 6 16.85 -19.95 -18.39
C TYR A 6 17.99 -18.94 -18.24
N THR A 7 18.88 -18.92 -19.22
CA THR A 7 19.95 -17.92 -19.34
C THR A 7 19.43 -16.61 -19.94
N ALA A 8 20.25 -15.55 -19.86
CA ALA A 8 20.06 -14.30 -20.59
C ALA A 8 19.95 -14.46 -22.12
N SER A 9 20.35 -15.60 -22.68
CA SER A 9 20.24 -15.91 -24.11
C SER A 9 18.94 -16.63 -24.48
N GLY A 10 18.14 -17.04 -23.49
CA GLY A 10 16.90 -17.81 -23.66
C GLY A 10 17.11 -19.32 -23.75
N THR A 11 18.30 -19.83 -23.42
CA THR A 11 18.58 -21.27 -23.38
C THR A 11 18.28 -21.84 -21.99
N LYS A 12 17.75 -23.07 -21.94
CA LYS A 12 17.50 -23.78 -20.68
C LYS A 12 18.85 -24.20 -20.08
N LYS A 13 19.19 -23.66 -18.91
CA LYS A 13 20.44 -23.96 -18.17
C LYS A 13 20.28 -25.16 -17.24
N GLY A 14 19.10 -25.31 -16.63
CA GLY A 14 18.84 -26.35 -15.65
C GLY A 14 17.52 -26.12 -14.91
N THR A 15 17.47 -26.51 -13.64
CA THR A 15 16.31 -26.33 -12.77
C THR A 15 16.67 -25.51 -11.53
N LEU A 16 15.80 -24.60 -11.12
CA LEU A 16 15.89 -23.84 -9.88
C LEU A 16 14.91 -24.42 -8.84
N SER A 17 15.41 -24.71 -7.64
CA SER A 17 14.57 -25.13 -6.51
C SER A 17 13.87 -23.92 -5.90
N LEU A 18 12.54 -23.97 -5.83
CA LEU A 18 11.73 -22.96 -5.17
C LEU A 18 11.52 -23.31 -3.69
N PRO A 19 11.69 -22.34 -2.77
CA PRO A 19 11.53 -22.59 -1.35
C PRO A 19 10.06 -22.87 -0.99
N ALA A 20 9.84 -23.94 -0.24
CA ALA A 20 8.50 -24.37 0.19
C ALA A 20 7.78 -23.30 1.03
N SER A 21 8.55 -22.52 1.79
CA SER A 21 8.06 -21.42 2.63
C SER A 21 7.26 -20.37 1.85
N LEU A 22 7.58 -20.17 0.56
CA LEU A 22 6.93 -19.18 -0.31
C LEU A 22 5.89 -19.78 -1.25
N PHE A 23 6.21 -20.93 -1.86
CA PHE A 23 5.48 -21.47 -3.00
C PHE A 23 4.62 -22.70 -2.65
N GLU A 24 4.68 -23.19 -1.41
CA GLU A 24 3.90 -24.36 -0.95
C GLU A 24 2.93 -24.00 0.20
N ALA A 25 2.56 -22.72 0.32
CA ALA A 25 1.58 -22.26 1.30
C ALA A 25 0.14 -22.69 0.93
N PRO A 26 -0.76 -22.87 1.92
CA PRO A 26 -2.14 -23.25 1.67
C PRO A 26 -2.90 -22.15 0.91
N ILE A 27 -3.52 -22.51 -0.22
CA ILE A 27 -4.20 -21.57 -1.10
C ILE A 27 -5.56 -21.17 -0.52
N LYS A 28 -5.68 -19.93 -0.03
CA LYS A 28 -6.91 -19.38 0.57
C LYS A 28 -7.61 -18.40 -0.39
N LYS A 29 -8.55 -18.90 -1.21
CA LYS A 29 -9.25 -18.10 -2.24
C LYS A 29 -9.95 -16.85 -1.70
N ALA A 30 -10.71 -16.96 -0.61
CA ALA A 30 -11.43 -15.83 -0.02
C ALA A 30 -10.47 -14.71 0.45
N LEU A 31 -9.33 -15.10 1.02
CA LEU A 31 -8.34 -14.15 1.53
C LEU A 31 -7.56 -13.46 0.40
N MET A 32 -7.26 -14.18 -0.69
CA MET A 32 -6.73 -13.58 -1.93
C MET A 32 -7.69 -12.55 -2.53
N HIS A 33 -8.97 -12.90 -2.63
CA HIS A 33 -10.02 -11.99 -3.13
C HIS A 33 -10.16 -10.73 -2.26
N GLN A 34 -10.17 -10.89 -0.93
CA GLN A 34 -10.24 -9.76 -0.01
C GLN A 34 -9.02 -8.82 -0.16
N ALA A 35 -7.82 -9.39 -0.35
CA ALA A 35 -6.60 -8.61 -0.56
C ALA A 35 -6.64 -7.84 -1.89
N LEU A 36 -7.16 -8.45 -2.95
CA LEU A 36 -7.35 -7.81 -4.26
C LEU A 36 -8.34 -6.65 -4.19
N ILE A 37 -9.53 -6.88 -3.63
CA ILE A 37 -10.54 -5.83 -3.45
C ILE A 37 -9.98 -4.67 -2.63
N ARG A 38 -9.21 -4.97 -1.58
CA ARG A 38 -8.56 -3.94 -0.77
C ARG A 38 -7.65 -3.07 -1.64
N GLN A 39 -6.73 -3.67 -2.41
CA GLN A 39 -5.79 -2.91 -3.25
C GLN A 39 -6.53 -2.05 -4.28
N GLN A 40 -7.53 -2.61 -4.96
CA GLN A 40 -8.33 -1.88 -5.93
C GLN A 40 -9.15 -0.75 -5.31
N SER A 41 -9.71 -0.96 -4.11
CA SER A 41 -10.46 0.07 -3.38
C SER A 41 -9.54 1.23 -2.96
N ASN A 42 -8.34 0.91 -2.45
CA ASN A 42 -7.38 1.90 -1.97
C ASN A 42 -6.72 2.71 -3.09
N ARG A 43 -6.69 2.20 -4.33
CA ARG A 43 -6.22 2.95 -5.51
C ARG A 43 -7.19 4.06 -5.94
N ARG A 44 -8.46 3.99 -5.52
CA ARG A 44 -9.49 4.97 -5.94
C ARG A 44 -9.26 6.32 -5.28
N SER A 45 -9.33 7.39 -6.10
CA SER A 45 -9.34 8.77 -5.64
C SER A 45 -10.76 9.34 -5.70
N ALA A 46 -11.22 9.98 -4.62
CA ALA A 46 -12.56 10.57 -4.53
C ALA A 46 -12.59 11.96 -5.18
N ILE A 47 -12.75 11.99 -6.51
CA ILE A 47 -12.77 13.25 -7.29
C ILE A 47 -14.20 13.80 -7.45
N ALA A 48 -15.19 12.91 -7.46
CA ALA A 48 -16.58 13.28 -7.73
C ALA A 48 -17.17 14.14 -6.60
N HIS A 49 -17.66 15.33 -6.94
CA HIS A 49 -18.32 16.22 -6.00
C HIS A 49 -19.54 16.90 -6.62
N ALA A 50 -20.70 16.75 -6.00
CA ALA A 50 -21.91 17.46 -6.35
C ALA A 50 -22.18 18.59 -5.35
N LYS A 51 -22.45 19.80 -5.86
CA LYS A 51 -22.79 20.95 -5.03
C LYS A 51 -24.09 20.67 -4.26
N THR A 52 -24.03 20.75 -2.94
CA THR A 52 -25.24 20.70 -2.11
C THR A 52 -25.95 22.05 -2.07
N ARG A 53 -27.16 22.06 -1.52
CA ARG A 53 -27.97 23.28 -1.34
C ARG A 53 -27.19 24.42 -0.66
N GLY A 54 -26.25 24.11 0.24
CA GLY A 54 -25.42 25.11 0.92
C GLY A 54 -24.33 25.72 0.03
N GLU A 55 -23.78 24.92 -0.88
CA GLU A 55 -22.64 25.27 -1.75
C GLU A 55 -23.08 25.93 -3.07
N VAL A 56 -24.34 25.76 -3.47
CA VAL A 56 -24.89 26.44 -4.65
C VAL A 56 -25.00 27.95 -4.37
N VAL A 57 -24.48 28.75 -5.30
CA VAL A 57 -24.59 30.20 -5.27
C VAL A 57 -26.03 30.61 -5.61
N GLY A 58 -26.67 31.41 -4.76
CA GLY A 58 -28.04 31.88 -4.96
C GLY A 58 -28.61 32.54 -3.70
N SER A 59 -29.85 33.01 -3.71
CA SER A 59 -30.45 33.60 -2.49
C SER A 59 -30.91 32.54 -1.49
N THR A 60 -30.63 32.76 -0.20
CA THR A 60 -31.20 31.99 0.92
C THR A 60 -32.54 32.56 1.39
N LYS A 61 -32.93 33.74 0.89
CA LYS A 61 -34.21 34.38 1.19
C LYS A 61 -35.36 33.54 0.66
N LYS A 62 -36.46 33.51 1.41
CA LYS A 62 -37.72 32.92 0.97
C LYS A 62 -38.22 33.66 -0.28
N VAL A 63 -38.59 32.93 -1.33
CA VAL A 63 -38.92 33.53 -2.64
C VAL A 63 -40.20 34.37 -2.59
N TYR A 64 -41.18 33.98 -1.78
CA TYR A 64 -42.45 34.71 -1.58
C TYR A 64 -43.06 34.43 -0.20
N ALA A 65 -44.12 35.17 0.15
CA ALA A 65 -44.83 35.04 1.43
C ALA A 65 -45.38 33.62 1.68
N GLN A 66 -45.52 33.26 2.95
CA GLN A 66 -45.91 31.90 3.37
C GLN A 66 -47.34 31.49 2.97
N LYS A 67 -48.25 32.46 2.84
CA LYS A 67 -49.68 32.29 2.51
C LYS A 67 -50.11 33.40 1.54
N HIS A 68 -51.34 33.30 1.01
CA HIS A 68 -52.00 34.31 0.16
C HIS A 68 -51.37 34.53 -1.23
N THR A 69 -50.57 33.58 -1.72
CA THR A 69 -49.90 33.68 -3.04
C THR A 69 -50.50 32.75 -4.10
N GLY A 70 -51.40 31.84 -3.73
CA GLY A 70 -51.95 30.80 -4.62
C GLY A 70 -50.95 29.74 -5.10
N ARG A 71 -49.67 29.83 -4.67
CA ARG A 71 -48.58 28.93 -5.08
C ARG A 71 -48.27 27.91 -3.99
N ALA A 72 -47.70 26.77 -4.38
CA ALA A 72 -47.17 25.78 -3.42
C ALA A 72 -46.12 26.42 -2.50
N ARG A 73 -46.10 26.08 -1.21
CA ARG A 73 -45.16 26.70 -0.26
C ARG A 73 -43.71 26.34 -0.60
N ARG A 74 -42.83 27.34 -0.66
CA ARG A 74 -41.39 27.13 -0.92
C ARG A 74 -40.49 27.91 0.03
N GLY A 75 -39.28 27.40 0.15
CA GLY A 75 -38.16 28.03 0.84
C GLY A 75 -37.27 28.82 -0.14
N PRO A 76 -35.95 28.64 -0.10
CA PRO A 76 -35.02 29.36 -0.99
C PRO A 76 -34.93 28.74 -2.39
N ILE A 77 -34.37 29.51 -3.32
CA ILE A 77 -34.17 29.10 -4.72
C ILE A 77 -33.13 27.97 -4.88
N ARG A 78 -32.23 27.79 -3.90
CA ARG A 78 -31.20 26.72 -3.90
C ARG A 78 -31.74 25.30 -3.65
N SER A 79 -33.06 25.14 -3.51
CA SER A 79 -33.69 23.85 -3.18
C SER A 79 -33.44 22.80 -4.27
N PRO A 80 -33.14 21.53 -3.92
CA PRO A 80 -32.89 20.47 -4.90
C PRO A 80 -34.07 20.15 -5.81
N LEU A 81 -35.29 20.53 -5.40
CA LEU A 81 -36.51 20.37 -6.20
C LEU A 81 -36.64 21.41 -7.33
N LEU A 82 -35.77 22.42 -7.36
CA LEU A 82 -35.80 23.49 -8.35
C LEU A 82 -34.67 23.30 -9.37
N ARG A 83 -34.92 23.77 -10.60
CA ARG A 83 -33.89 23.83 -11.64
C ARG A 83 -32.74 24.73 -11.18
N GLY A 84 -31.51 24.24 -11.29
CA GLY A 84 -30.32 24.95 -10.81
C GLY A 84 -30.11 24.90 -9.30
N GLY A 85 -30.96 24.18 -8.55
CA GLY A 85 -30.76 23.90 -7.14
C GLY A 85 -29.62 22.91 -6.88
N GLY A 86 -29.27 22.72 -5.60
CA GLY A 86 -28.26 21.73 -5.21
C GLY A 86 -28.70 20.30 -5.47
N LYS A 87 -27.78 19.34 -5.54
CA LYS A 87 -28.13 17.91 -5.65
C LYS A 87 -28.28 17.29 -4.26
N ALA A 88 -29.42 16.61 -4.02
CA ALA A 88 -29.62 15.82 -2.80
C ALA A 88 -28.90 14.47 -2.95
N PHE A 89 -28.19 14.03 -1.90
CA PHE A 89 -27.44 12.76 -1.86
C PHE A 89 -26.51 12.52 -3.06
N GLY A 90 -25.92 13.60 -3.59
CA GLY A 90 -24.91 13.51 -4.65
C GLY A 90 -23.56 13.00 -4.13
N PRO A 91 -22.65 12.61 -5.04
CA PRO A 91 -21.32 12.17 -4.66
C PRO A 91 -20.55 13.27 -3.93
N ARG A 92 -19.70 12.85 -2.98
CA ARG A 92 -18.85 13.74 -2.21
C ARG A 92 -17.38 13.39 -2.42
N ASN A 93 -16.55 14.44 -2.46
CA ASN A 93 -15.10 14.34 -2.55
C ASN A 93 -14.44 13.82 -1.27
N ASN A 94 -15.19 13.74 -0.15
CA ASN A 94 -14.71 13.20 1.11
C ASN A 94 -15.01 11.71 1.30
N ALA A 95 -15.48 11.00 0.26
CA ALA A 95 -15.76 9.58 0.33
C ALA A 95 -14.47 8.79 0.61
N ASN A 96 -14.49 7.96 1.66
CA ASN A 96 -13.36 7.12 2.03
C ASN A 96 -13.50 5.72 1.40
N PHE A 97 -12.59 5.38 0.48
CA PHE A 97 -12.51 4.06 -0.15
C PHE A 97 -11.44 3.15 0.47
N ILE A 98 -10.73 3.63 1.50
CA ILE A 98 -9.63 2.90 2.13
C ILE A 98 -10.20 1.73 2.94
N LYS A 99 -9.69 0.53 2.64
CA LYS A 99 -9.94 -0.70 3.38
C LYS A 99 -8.66 -1.13 4.09
N ASP A 100 -8.77 -1.37 5.38
CA ASP A 100 -7.69 -1.89 6.19
C ASP A 100 -7.70 -3.41 6.27
N MET A 101 -6.52 -3.98 6.46
CA MET A 101 -6.32 -5.42 6.60
C MET A 101 -5.09 -5.68 7.48
N PRO A 102 -5.13 -6.64 8.42
CA PRO A 102 -3.97 -7.04 9.21
C PRO A 102 -2.77 -7.43 8.35
N LYS A 103 -1.54 -7.11 8.81
CA LYS A 103 -0.30 -7.40 8.08
C LYS A 103 -0.11 -8.91 7.83
N SER A 104 -0.50 -9.75 8.79
CA SER A 104 -0.46 -11.22 8.67
C SER A 104 -1.33 -11.72 7.53
N MET A 105 -2.55 -11.21 7.39
CA MET A 105 -3.46 -11.55 6.30
C MET A 105 -2.90 -11.11 4.94
N ARG A 106 -2.30 -9.93 4.84
CA ARG A 106 -1.68 -9.46 3.58
C ARG A 106 -0.56 -10.39 3.12
N ARG A 107 0.30 -10.81 4.06
CA ARG A 107 1.38 -11.77 3.79
C ARG A 107 0.84 -13.13 3.37
N ALA A 108 -0.11 -13.67 4.13
CA ALA A 108 -0.74 -14.95 3.79
C ALA A 108 -1.42 -14.92 2.40
N ALA A 109 -1.97 -13.77 2.00
CA ALA A 109 -2.57 -13.60 0.68
C ALA A 109 -1.53 -13.68 -0.44
N LEU A 110 -0.41 -12.98 -0.27
CA LEU A 110 0.69 -13.00 -1.24
C LEU A 110 1.26 -14.42 -1.40
N LEU A 111 1.51 -15.12 -0.29
CA LEU A 111 2.01 -16.51 -0.30
C LEU A 111 1.00 -17.47 -0.96
N SER A 112 -0.30 -17.28 -0.70
CA SER A 112 -1.36 -18.04 -1.37
C SER A 112 -1.35 -17.81 -2.89
N CYS A 113 -1.12 -16.57 -3.34
CA CYS A 113 -1.02 -16.23 -4.76
C CYS A 113 0.19 -16.90 -5.43
N PHE A 114 1.36 -16.87 -4.79
CA PHE A 114 2.56 -17.56 -5.32
C PHE A 114 2.35 -19.06 -5.42
N SER A 115 1.76 -19.66 -4.39
CA SER A 115 1.50 -21.10 -4.37
C SER A 115 0.49 -21.50 -5.45
N ALA A 116 -0.52 -20.67 -5.72
CA ALA A 116 -1.44 -20.89 -6.83
C ALA A 116 -0.73 -20.81 -8.20
N LYS A 117 0.12 -19.80 -8.42
CA LYS A 117 0.89 -19.65 -9.67
C LYS A 117 1.95 -20.72 -9.88
N ALA A 118 2.57 -21.20 -8.80
CA ALA A 118 3.51 -22.31 -8.85
C ALA A 118 2.81 -23.60 -9.27
N LYS A 119 1.63 -23.90 -8.70
CA LYS A 119 0.83 -25.08 -9.09
C LYS A 119 0.35 -25.02 -10.55
N GLU A 120 0.12 -23.83 -11.09
CA GLU A 120 -0.22 -23.63 -12.50
C GLU A 120 0.98 -23.79 -13.46
N GLY A 121 2.22 -23.92 -12.95
CA GLY A 121 3.43 -23.95 -13.78
C GLY A 121 3.71 -22.61 -14.47
N ALA A 122 3.17 -21.51 -13.95
CA ALA A 122 3.27 -20.18 -14.55
C ALA A 122 4.57 -19.43 -14.21
N ILE A 123 5.43 -20.04 -13.39
CA ILE A 123 6.65 -19.42 -12.86
C ILE A 123 7.87 -19.96 -13.59
N ILE A 124 8.73 -19.06 -14.05
CA ILE A 124 9.94 -19.37 -14.80
C ILE A 124 11.13 -18.68 -14.12
N GLY A 125 12.27 -19.37 -14.05
CA GLY A 125 13.52 -18.81 -13.55
C GLY A 125 14.33 -18.18 -14.68
N LEU A 126 14.90 -17.01 -14.42
CA LEU A 126 15.92 -16.37 -15.24
C LEU A 126 17.18 -16.21 -14.39
N GLU A 127 18.36 -16.52 -14.92
CA GLU A 127 19.61 -16.37 -14.17
C GLU A 127 19.90 -14.90 -13.85
N SER A 128 20.07 -14.11 -14.90
CA SER A 128 20.35 -12.68 -14.82
C SER A 128 19.95 -11.99 -16.12
N TYR A 129 19.84 -10.67 -16.09
CA TYR A 129 19.68 -9.84 -17.28
C TYR A 129 21.00 -9.13 -17.59
N PRO A 130 21.45 -9.04 -18.86
CA PRO A 130 22.69 -8.37 -19.21
C PRO A 130 22.60 -6.86 -18.98
N ASP A 131 23.74 -6.19 -18.77
CA ASP A 131 23.82 -4.74 -18.57
C ASP A 131 23.62 -3.92 -19.86
N THR A 132 22.85 -4.42 -20.81
CA THR A 132 22.54 -3.75 -22.07
C THR A 132 21.13 -3.13 -22.02
N MET A 133 21.06 -1.83 -22.30
CA MET A 133 19.80 -1.07 -22.31
C MET A 133 19.12 -1.12 -23.70
N LYS A 134 18.72 -2.31 -24.14
CA LYS A 134 18.11 -2.53 -25.45
C LYS A 134 16.78 -3.27 -25.36
N THR A 135 15.70 -2.60 -25.75
CA THR A 135 14.34 -3.16 -25.77
C THR A 135 14.19 -4.31 -26.78
N LYS A 136 14.92 -4.24 -27.90
CA LYS A 136 14.94 -5.30 -28.92
C LYS A 136 15.47 -6.62 -28.34
N ASP A 137 16.51 -6.55 -27.53
CA ASP A 137 17.14 -7.72 -26.92
C ASP A 137 16.22 -8.33 -25.85
N ALA A 138 15.59 -7.49 -25.02
CA ALA A 138 14.57 -7.94 -24.07
C ALA A 138 13.36 -8.59 -24.75
N MET A 139 12.87 -8.04 -25.86
CA MET A 139 11.79 -8.65 -26.65
C MET A 139 12.25 -9.98 -27.29
N GLY A 140 13.51 -10.05 -27.76
CA GLY A 140 14.12 -11.26 -28.27
C GLY A 140 14.21 -12.36 -27.21
N LEU A 141 14.57 -12.01 -25.98
CA LEU A 141 14.56 -12.92 -24.82
C LEU A 141 13.15 -13.44 -24.54
N LEU A 142 12.16 -12.55 -24.42
CA LEU A 142 10.77 -12.93 -24.15
C LEU A 142 10.18 -13.86 -25.21
N LYS A 143 10.61 -13.74 -26.48
CA LYS A 143 10.21 -14.65 -27.57
C LYS A 143 10.78 -16.06 -27.43
N LYS A 144 11.95 -16.20 -26.81
CA LYS A 144 12.62 -17.48 -26.60
C LYS A 144 12.14 -18.21 -25.35
N LEU A 145 11.64 -17.47 -24.36
CA LEU A 145 11.07 -18.03 -23.15
C LEU A 145 9.68 -18.64 -23.45
N PRO A 146 9.24 -19.66 -22.69
CA PRO A 146 7.92 -20.27 -22.83
C PRO A 146 6.82 -19.38 -22.22
N VAL A 147 6.78 -18.11 -22.61
CA VAL A 147 5.82 -17.11 -22.13
C VAL A 147 4.87 -16.70 -23.24
N GLN A 148 3.60 -16.55 -22.90
CA GLN A 148 2.59 -16.06 -23.84
C GLN A 148 2.73 -14.56 -24.05
N ILE A 149 3.34 -14.18 -25.17
CA ILE A 149 3.46 -12.78 -25.60
C ILE A 149 2.06 -12.19 -25.79
N GLY A 150 1.86 -10.95 -25.32
CA GLY A 150 0.57 -10.26 -25.37
C GLY A 150 -0.31 -10.47 -24.12
N ARG A 151 0.00 -11.46 -23.27
CA ARG A 151 -0.56 -11.56 -21.91
C ARG A 151 0.34 -10.82 -20.92
N ARG A 152 -0.18 -10.56 -19.71
CA ARG A 152 0.59 -9.89 -18.66
C ARG A 152 1.75 -10.78 -18.18
N ILE A 153 2.96 -10.25 -18.20
CA ILE A 153 4.19 -10.89 -17.72
C ILE A 153 4.75 -10.04 -16.59
N LEU A 154 4.98 -10.65 -15.44
CA LEU A 154 5.62 -10.00 -14.29
C LEU A 154 7.08 -10.46 -14.22
N VAL A 155 8.02 -9.53 -14.28
CA VAL A 155 9.44 -9.80 -14.07
C VAL A 155 9.82 -9.33 -12.67
N VAL A 156 10.43 -10.21 -11.88
CA VAL A 156 10.76 -9.96 -10.48
C VAL A 156 12.27 -9.89 -10.31
N CYS A 157 12.74 -8.75 -9.80
CA CYS A 157 14.18 -8.48 -9.58
C CYS A 157 14.49 -8.41 -8.08
N ALA A 158 15.72 -8.72 -7.68
CA ALA A 158 16.15 -8.56 -6.29
C ALA A 158 16.33 -7.07 -5.93
N GLU A 159 16.95 -6.33 -6.84
CA GLU A 159 17.38 -4.95 -6.62
C GLU A 159 16.91 -4.05 -7.75
N PRO A 160 16.96 -2.72 -7.55
CA PRO A 160 16.63 -1.76 -8.60
C PRO A 160 17.66 -1.80 -9.74
N GLU A 161 17.47 -2.75 -10.66
CA GLU A 161 18.23 -2.85 -11.89
C GLU A 161 17.65 -1.90 -12.96
N LYS A 162 18.33 -0.76 -13.15
CA LYS A 162 17.95 0.25 -14.14
C LYS A 162 17.94 -0.31 -15.57
N THR A 163 18.91 -1.17 -15.89
CA THR A 163 19.10 -1.75 -17.22
C THR A 163 17.89 -2.58 -17.65
N LEU A 164 17.44 -3.49 -16.77
CA LEU A 164 16.26 -4.31 -16.99
C LEU A 164 14.98 -3.48 -17.02
N HIS A 165 14.81 -2.53 -16.10
CA HIS A 165 13.63 -1.66 -16.07
C HIS A 165 13.50 -0.83 -17.35
N LEU A 166 14.57 -0.19 -17.80
CA LEU A 166 14.56 0.65 -19.01
C LEU A 166 14.36 -0.19 -20.28
N SER A 167 14.91 -1.41 -20.32
CA SER A 167 14.76 -2.29 -21.49
C SER A 167 13.35 -2.87 -21.64
N THR A 168 12.59 -2.98 -20.55
CA THR A 168 11.27 -3.63 -20.54
C THR A 168 10.09 -2.68 -20.43
N ARG A 169 10.28 -1.45 -19.89
CA ARG A 169 9.20 -0.49 -19.64
C ARG A 169 8.36 -0.16 -20.88
N ASN A 170 8.95 -0.19 -22.07
CA ASN A 170 8.23 0.10 -23.32
C ASN A 170 7.50 -1.11 -23.92
N ILE A 171 7.71 -2.32 -23.39
CA ILE A 171 7.07 -3.54 -23.89
C ILE A 171 5.66 -3.64 -23.30
N PRO A 172 4.60 -3.74 -24.12
CA PRO A 172 3.25 -3.83 -23.62
C PRO A 172 3.05 -5.08 -22.77
N ASN A 173 2.25 -4.96 -21.70
CA ASN A 173 1.91 -6.05 -20.79
C ASN A 173 3.09 -6.66 -20.01
N VAL A 174 4.29 -6.09 -20.09
CA VAL A 174 5.43 -6.47 -19.24
C VAL A 174 5.51 -5.49 -18.08
N THR A 175 5.64 -5.98 -16.85
CA THR A 175 5.81 -5.14 -15.67
C THR A 175 6.98 -5.68 -14.86
N VAL A 176 7.91 -4.80 -14.50
CA VAL A 176 9.04 -5.13 -13.62
C VAL A 176 8.72 -4.66 -12.21
N VAL A 177 8.85 -5.57 -11.25
CA VAL A 177 8.64 -5.30 -9.82
C VAL A 177 9.83 -5.85 -9.04
N TYR A 178 10.23 -5.15 -7.98
CA TYR A 178 11.27 -5.63 -7.08
C TYR A 178 10.68 -6.59 -6.04
N ALA A 179 11.46 -7.54 -5.56
CA ALA A 179 11.01 -8.54 -4.58
C ALA A 179 10.37 -7.90 -3.33
N ALA A 180 10.81 -6.73 -2.91
CA ALA A 180 10.25 -5.98 -1.77
C ALA A 180 8.87 -5.37 -2.03
N TYR A 181 8.51 -5.07 -3.30
CA TYR A 181 7.25 -4.43 -3.67
C TYR A 181 6.25 -5.40 -4.31
N LEU A 182 6.46 -6.71 -4.15
CA LEU A 182 5.55 -7.72 -4.64
C LEU A 182 4.15 -7.57 -4.01
N ASN A 183 3.14 -7.53 -4.88
CA ASN A 183 1.76 -7.31 -4.51
C ASN A 183 0.88 -8.49 -4.97
N PRO A 184 -0.16 -8.85 -4.19
CA PRO A 184 -1.12 -9.88 -4.61
C PRO A 184 -1.78 -9.60 -5.97
N GLU A 185 -2.14 -8.35 -6.27
CA GLU A 185 -2.75 -7.98 -7.57
C GLU A 185 -1.82 -8.26 -8.76
N ASP A 186 -0.56 -7.83 -8.70
CA ASP A 186 0.40 -8.01 -9.80
C ASP A 186 0.66 -9.50 -10.07
N VAL A 187 0.75 -10.30 -9.01
CA VAL A 187 0.92 -11.77 -9.09
C VAL A 187 -0.32 -12.45 -9.66
N LEU A 188 -1.53 -12.02 -9.31
CA LEU A 188 -2.76 -12.65 -9.81
C LEU A 188 -3.06 -12.29 -11.26
N VAL A 189 -2.86 -11.02 -11.65
CA VAL A 189 -3.16 -10.52 -13.00
C VAL A 189 -2.14 -11.04 -14.03
N SER A 190 -0.91 -11.33 -13.62
CA SER A 190 0.11 -11.90 -14.50
C SER A 190 -0.20 -13.34 -14.90
N ARG A 191 -0.04 -13.63 -16.20
CA ARG A 191 -0.16 -15.00 -16.73
C ARG A 191 1.12 -15.79 -16.50
N HIS A 192 2.26 -15.14 -16.65
CA HIS A 192 3.58 -15.70 -16.38
C HIS A 192 4.38 -14.79 -15.46
N ILE A 193 5.17 -15.40 -14.58
CA ILE A 193 6.05 -14.70 -13.66
C ILE A 193 7.47 -15.18 -13.91
N ILE A 194 8.36 -14.25 -14.22
CA ILE A 194 9.79 -14.50 -14.43
C ILE A 194 10.52 -14.02 -13.17
N PHE A 195 11.10 -14.94 -12.41
CA PHE A 195 11.95 -14.60 -11.27
C PHE A 195 13.41 -14.65 -11.68
N LEU A 196 14.15 -13.58 -11.38
CA LEU A 196 15.61 -13.69 -11.39
C LEU A 196 16.06 -14.59 -10.23
N GLU A 197 17.15 -15.33 -10.40
CA GLU A 197 17.67 -16.23 -9.36
C GLU A 197 17.93 -15.46 -8.04
N ALA A 198 18.56 -14.29 -8.14
CA ALA A 198 18.78 -13.40 -7.00
C ALA A 198 17.47 -12.95 -6.35
N ALA A 199 16.41 -12.78 -7.14
CA ALA A 199 15.11 -12.32 -6.65
C ALA A 199 14.41 -13.39 -5.81
N VAL A 200 14.59 -14.67 -6.10
CA VAL A 200 14.04 -15.77 -5.30
C VAL A 200 14.66 -15.77 -3.90
N LYS A 201 15.99 -15.67 -3.81
CA LYS A 201 16.71 -15.61 -2.52
C LYS A 201 16.24 -14.44 -1.67
N LYS A 202 16.14 -13.25 -2.26
CA LYS A 202 15.67 -12.05 -1.55
C LYS A 202 14.18 -12.12 -1.19
N ALA A 203 13.35 -12.70 -2.04
CA ALA A 203 11.94 -12.93 -1.73
C ALA A 203 11.79 -13.86 -0.53
N GLU A 204 12.65 -14.88 -0.42
CA GLU A 204 12.66 -15.80 0.72
C GLU A 204 13.03 -15.09 2.02
N GLU A 205 14.05 -14.23 2.00
CA GLU A 205 14.44 -13.44 3.17
C GLU A 205 13.33 -12.49 3.67
N LEU A 206 12.59 -11.87 2.74
CA LEU A 206 11.58 -10.85 3.06
C LEU A 206 10.22 -11.45 3.44
N TRP A 207 9.79 -12.46 2.70
CA TRP A 207 8.43 -13.01 2.76
C TRP A 207 8.38 -14.42 3.36
N GLY A 208 9.53 -15.07 3.52
CA GLY A 208 9.63 -16.39 4.13
C GLY A 208 9.01 -16.43 5.51
N ALA A 209 8.64 -17.65 5.92
CA ALA A 209 8.10 -17.90 7.24
C ALA A 209 9.06 -17.35 8.29
N VAL A 210 8.49 -16.58 9.22
CA VAL A 210 9.10 -15.97 10.39
C VAL A 210 10.31 -16.77 10.86
N LYS A 211 11.54 -16.23 10.68
CA LYS A 211 12.65 -16.54 11.61
C LYS A 211 12.03 -16.39 12.98
N GLU A 212 11.96 -17.49 13.74
CA GLU A 212 11.47 -17.50 15.11
C GLU A 212 11.92 -16.21 15.76
N ARG A 213 10.94 -15.34 16.10
CA ARG A 213 11.29 -14.18 16.90
C ARG A 213 11.86 -14.79 18.17
N ALA A 214 13.15 -14.60 18.42
CA ALA A 214 13.76 -14.94 19.69
C ALA A 214 12.78 -14.54 20.79
N PRO A 215 12.47 -15.46 21.74
CA PRO A 215 11.47 -15.18 22.76
C PRO A 215 11.81 -13.82 23.37
N LYS A 216 10.81 -12.93 23.46
CA LYS A 216 10.98 -11.66 24.17
C LYS A 216 11.63 -12.00 25.49
N VAL A 217 12.88 -11.57 25.70
CA VAL A 217 13.57 -11.72 26.97
C VAL A 217 12.59 -11.19 28.01
N SER A 218 12.07 -12.10 28.83
CA SER A 218 11.27 -11.77 29.99
C SER A 218 12.19 -10.95 30.86
N VAL A 219 12.02 -9.63 30.82
CA VAL A 219 12.67 -8.73 31.77
C VAL A 219 12.14 -9.18 33.13
N GLN A 220 12.98 -9.93 33.84
CA GLN A 220 12.75 -10.22 35.25
C GLN A 220 12.63 -8.86 35.93
N LYS A 221 11.47 -8.59 36.53
CA LYS A 221 11.32 -7.42 37.40
C LYS A 221 12.21 -7.66 38.62
N GLU A 222 13.45 -7.19 38.57
CA GLU A 222 14.19 -6.94 39.79
C GLU A 222 13.44 -5.86 40.58
N VAL A 223 12.88 -6.28 41.71
CA VAL A 223 12.31 -5.39 42.70
C VAL A 223 13.48 -4.65 43.34
N ILE A 224 13.78 -3.45 42.85
CA ILE A 224 14.71 -2.55 43.52
C ILE A 224 13.99 -2.02 44.77
N GLU A 225 14.32 -2.57 45.94
CA GLU A 225 13.97 -2.00 47.24
C GLU A 225 14.48 -0.56 47.31
N ARG A 226 13.54 0.40 47.34
CA ARG A 226 13.87 1.80 47.55
C ARG A 226 14.25 2.01 49.02
N LYS A 227 15.54 2.21 49.29
CA LYS A 227 16.01 2.73 50.60
C LYS A 227 15.29 4.06 50.92
N PRO A 228 14.80 4.27 52.15
CA PRO A 228 14.08 5.50 52.51
C PRO A 228 15.03 6.71 52.51
N MET A 229 14.66 7.75 51.76
CA MET A 229 15.37 9.05 51.78
C MET A 229 15.18 9.72 53.14
N LYS A 230 16.30 10.15 53.77
CA LYS A 230 16.28 10.97 54.98
C LYS A 230 15.57 12.31 54.72
N PRO A 231 14.74 12.83 55.64
CA PRO A 231 14.04 14.10 55.45
C PRO A 231 15.03 15.27 55.48
N LYS A 232 14.94 16.16 54.49
CA LYS A 232 15.68 17.44 54.46
C LYS A 232 15.14 18.37 55.55
N SER A 233 16.03 18.94 56.36
CA SER A 233 15.75 19.94 57.38
C SER A 233 15.13 21.23 56.78
N PRO A 234 14.21 21.91 57.47
CA PRO A 234 13.54 23.11 56.95
C PRO A 234 14.49 24.33 56.91
N MET A 235 14.61 24.96 55.73
CA MET A 235 15.29 26.25 55.56
C MET A 235 14.50 27.37 56.24
N LYS A 236 15.17 28.17 57.07
CA LYS A 236 14.62 29.39 57.71
C LYS A 236 14.25 30.45 56.65
N PRO A 237 13.16 31.20 56.82
CA PRO A 237 12.75 32.24 55.87
C PRO A 237 13.65 33.48 55.95
N ALA A 238 14.08 33.98 54.79
CA ALA A 238 14.89 35.18 54.64
C ALA A 238 14.05 36.46 54.85
N ALA A 239 14.60 37.42 55.59
CA ALA A 239 13.97 38.68 55.97
C ALA A 239 13.71 39.62 54.77
N LYS A 240 12.53 40.26 54.77
CA LYS A 240 12.13 41.33 53.84
C LYS A 240 13.06 42.54 53.99
N LYS A 241 13.76 42.93 52.93
CA LYS A 241 14.40 44.25 52.81
C LYS A 241 13.41 45.25 52.21
N SER A 242 13.21 46.36 52.92
CA SER A 242 12.39 47.51 52.57
C SER A 242 12.97 48.32 51.40
N SER A 243 12.11 48.71 50.45
CA SER A 243 12.42 49.67 49.37
C SER A 243 12.46 51.12 49.90
N PRO A 244 13.43 51.96 49.51
CA PRO A 244 13.48 53.35 49.93
C PRO A 244 12.49 54.25 49.15
N LYS A 245 11.91 55.18 49.90
CA LYS A 245 10.88 56.17 49.57
C LYS A 245 11.44 57.28 48.66
N ALA A 246 10.82 57.55 47.52
CA ALA A 246 11.14 58.73 46.69
C ALA A 246 10.71 60.02 47.42
N LYS A 247 11.59 61.03 47.46
CA LYS A 247 11.27 62.41 47.87
C LYS A 247 11.07 63.30 46.62
N PRO A 248 10.14 64.27 46.67
CA PRO A 248 9.92 65.23 45.58
C PRO A 248 11.01 66.31 45.55
N GLN A 249 11.35 66.80 44.35
CA GLN A 249 12.19 67.99 44.17
C GLN A 249 11.32 69.26 44.13
N PRO A 250 11.86 70.45 44.49
CA PRO A 250 11.13 71.71 44.56
C PRO A 250 10.64 72.22 43.21
#